data_AF-A0A537CSP2-F1
#
_entry.id   AF-A0A537CSP2-F1
#
_cell.length_a   1.000
_cell.length_b   1.000
_cell.length_c   1.000
_cell.angle_alpha   90.00
_cell.angle_beta   90.00
_cell.angle_gamma   90.00
#
_symmetry.space_group_name_H-M   'P 1'
#
loop_
_entity.id
_entity.type
_entity.pdbx_description
1 polymer ?
#
loop_
_entity_poly.entity_id
_entity_poly.type
_entity_poly.pdbx_seq_one_letter_code
_entity_poly.pdbx_strand_id
1 'polypeptide(L)'
;MHREGHGFTLIELIMVIVILGILASIAVPRYLDMTTDALVAARTGVAGGLNSAIQIVHSRWVAMGAPATCAPPPCTVTPDGGTPITMNGSGYPAIGNPGAGIAYYDATTCAALVGSLLGGPAPSSAANCTGVTVPLRVGFAAGVCQVHACSTDYATPIALSPTSAQ
;
A
#
# COMPACT_ATOMS: atom_id res chain seq x y z
N MET A 1 15.53 -52.14 37.11
CA MET A 1 14.55 -51.77 36.05
C MET A 1 15.33 -51.20 34.88
N HIS A 2 15.71 -52.04 33.92
CA HIS A 2 16.49 -51.64 32.74
C HIS A 2 15.49 -51.28 31.64
N ARG A 3 15.41 -50.00 31.27
CA ARG A 3 14.64 -49.55 30.10
C ARG A 3 15.48 -49.85 28.87
N GLU A 4 15.04 -50.82 28.07
CA GLU A 4 15.53 -51.00 26.71
C GLU A 4 15.10 -49.77 25.91
N GLY A 5 16.05 -48.86 25.69
CA GLY A 5 15.85 -47.74 24.79
C GLY A 5 15.79 -48.30 23.37
N HIS A 6 14.58 -48.43 22.81
CA HIS A 6 14.39 -48.71 21.40
C HIS A 6 15.01 -47.55 20.60
N GLY A 7 16.24 -47.76 20.13
CA GLY A 7 16.94 -46.80 19.27
C GLY A 7 16.24 -46.69 17.92
N PHE A 8 16.09 -45.47 17.43
CA PHE A 8 15.54 -45.19 16.11
C PHE A 8 16.40 -45.87 15.04
N THR A 9 15.78 -46.61 14.11
CA THR A 9 16.56 -47.34 13.11
C THR A 9 17.06 -46.39 12.03
N LEU A 10 18.27 -46.63 11.52
CA LEU A 10 18.86 -45.77 10.47
C LEU A 10 17.99 -45.74 9.20
N ILE A 11 17.30 -46.85 8.90
CA ILE A 11 16.38 -46.94 7.78
C ILE A 11 15.11 -46.09 7.97
N GLU A 12 14.61 -45.99 9.20
CA GLU A 12 13.43 -45.20 9.54
C GLU A 12 13.69 -43.70 9.35
N LEU A 13 14.91 -43.24 9.69
CA LEU A 13 15.31 -41.85 9.44
C LEU A 13 15.40 -41.54 7.94
N ILE A 14 16.00 -42.46 7.17
CA ILE A 14 16.17 -42.28 5.73
C ILE A 14 14.80 -42.27 5.04
N MET A 15 13.88 -43.18 5.40
CA MET A 15 12.55 -43.23 4.81
C MET A 15 11.77 -41.94 5.05
N VAL A 16 11.88 -41.35 6.24
CA VAL A 16 11.19 -40.09 6.58
C VAL A 16 11.68 -38.92 5.74
N ILE A 17 13.00 -38.74 5.59
CA ILE A 17 13.53 -37.64 4.78
C ILE A 17 13.20 -37.80 3.29
N VAL A 18 13.11 -39.04 2.79
CA VAL A 18 12.69 -39.31 1.41
C VAL A 18 11.22 -38.93 1.20
N ILE A 19 10.34 -39.33 2.13
CA ILE A 19 8.91 -38.96 2.07
C ILE A 19 8.75 -37.43 2.16
N LEU A 20 9.44 -36.78 3.10
CA LEU A 20 9.43 -35.33 3.23
C LEU A 20 9.99 -34.64 1.97
N GLY A 21 11.00 -35.21 1.31
CA GLY A 21 11.54 -34.70 0.05
C GLY A 21 10.51 -34.71 -1.08
N ILE A 22 9.75 -35.81 -1.23
CA ILE A 22 8.69 -35.92 -2.25
C ILE A 22 7.56 -34.93 -1.95
N LEU A 23 7.10 -34.86 -0.70
CA LEU A 23 6.04 -33.92 -0.30
C LEU A 23 6.48 -32.45 -0.46
N ALA A 24 7.73 -32.12 -0.14
CA ALA A 24 8.27 -30.78 -0.32
C ALA A 24 8.32 -30.39 -1.81
N SER A 25 8.67 -31.32 -2.70
CA SER A 25 8.76 -31.04 -4.15
C SER A 25 7.45 -30.56 -4.77
N ILE A 26 6.30 -31.02 -4.25
CA ILE A 26 4.97 -30.61 -4.72
C ILE A 26 4.40 -29.43 -3.91
N ALA A 27 4.74 -29.34 -2.62
CA ALA A 27 4.18 -28.34 -1.72
C ALA A 27 4.84 -26.96 -1.90
N VAL A 28 6.16 -26.91 -2.14
CA VAL A 28 6.90 -25.66 -2.26
C VAL A 28 6.40 -24.79 -3.43
N PRO A 29 6.25 -25.30 -4.67
CA PRO A 29 5.77 -24.49 -5.78
C PRO A 29 4.36 -23.92 -5.51
N ARG A 30 3.45 -24.75 -5.00
CA ARG A 30 2.08 -24.33 -4.65
C ARG A 30 2.04 -23.28 -3.55
N TYR A 31 2.90 -23.39 -2.54
CA TYR A 31 3.00 -22.39 -1.48
C TYR A 31 3.49 -21.04 -1.99
N LEU A 32 4.45 -21.04 -2.93
CA LEU A 32 4.93 -19.81 -3.57
C LEU A 32 3.83 -19.15 -4.41
N ASP A 33 3.07 -19.93 -5.18
CA ASP A 33 1.94 -19.40 -5.96
C ASP A 33 0.88 -18.78 -5.02
N MET A 34 0.47 -19.48 -3.96
CA MET A 34 -0.53 -18.96 -3.02
C MET A 34 -0.08 -17.68 -2.30
N THR A 35 1.21 -17.56 -1.96
CA THR A 35 1.72 -16.34 -1.30
C THR A 35 1.76 -15.17 -2.28
N THR A 36 2.13 -15.38 -3.53
CA THR A 36 2.08 -14.33 -4.57
C THR A 36 0.65 -13.86 -4.84
N ASP A 37 -0.32 -14.77 -4.97
CA ASP A 37 -1.73 -14.43 -5.15
C ASP A 37 -2.30 -13.65 -3.95
N ALA A 38 -1.98 -14.07 -2.73
CA ALA A 38 -2.41 -13.39 -1.51
C ALA A 38 -1.88 -11.94 -1.45
N LEU A 39 -0.64 -11.73 -1.88
CA LEU A 39 -0.03 -10.41 -1.94
C LEU A 39 -0.66 -9.54 -3.04
N VAL A 40 -1.00 -10.11 -4.21
CA VAL A 40 -1.70 -9.38 -5.28
C VAL A 40 -3.08 -8.93 -4.78
N ALA A 41 -3.82 -9.82 -4.13
CA ALA A 41 -5.13 -9.51 -3.56
C ALA A 41 -5.05 -8.39 -2.49
N ALA A 42 -4.04 -8.44 -1.61
CA ALA A 42 -3.80 -7.40 -0.63
C ALA A 42 -3.53 -6.03 -1.28
N ARG A 43 -2.72 -6.01 -2.35
CA ARG A 43 -2.44 -4.78 -3.11
C ARG A 43 -3.69 -4.20 -3.77
N THR A 44 -4.49 -5.04 -4.43
CA THR A 44 -5.75 -4.61 -5.03
C THR A 44 -6.72 -4.08 -3.96
N GLY A 45 -6.73 -4.68 -2.76
CA GLY A 45 -7.49 -4.18 -1.62
C GLY A 45 -7.08 -2.77 -1.19
N VAL A 46 -5.77 -2.52 -1.06
CA VAL A 46 -5.24 -1.18 -0.71
C VAL A 46 -5.54 -0.15 -1.79
N ALA A 47 -5.32 -0.50 -3.06
CA ALA A 47 -5.63 0.37 -4.19
C ALA A 47 -7.13 0.72 -4.23
N GLY A 48 -8.01 -0.27 -4.07
CA GLY A 48 -9.46 -0.07 -4.00
C GLY A 48 -9.88 0.84 -2.84
N GLY A 49 -9.26 0.69 -1.67
CA GLY A 49 -9.50 1.55 -0.51
C GLY A 49 -9.10 3.01 -0.75
N LEU A 50 -7.89 3.23 -1.30
CA LEU A 50 -7.41 4.57 -1.67
C LEU A 50 -8.29 5.22 -2.74
N ASN A 51 -8.69 4.46 -3.76
CA ASN A 51 -9.58 4.94 -4.81
C ASN A 51 -10.93 5.37 -4.23
N SER A 52 -11.50 4.57 -3.33
CA SER A 52 -12.75 4.88 -2.64
C SER A 52 -12.63 6.16 -1.82
N ALA A 53 -11.54 6.32 -1.07
CA ALA A 53 -11.27 7.52 -0.29
C ALA A 53 -11.16 8.77 -1.17
N ILE A 54 -10.47 8.68 -2.32
CA ILE A 54 -10.36 9.78 -3.29
C ILE A 54 -11.74 10.15 -3.85
N GLN A 55 -12.59 9.16 -4.18
CA GLN A 55 -13.95 9.44 -4.67
C GLN A 55 -14.83 10.09 -3.60
N ILE A 56 -14.69 9.70 -2.32
CA ILE A 56 -15.40 10.34 -1.21
C ILE A 56 -15.02 11.82 -1.11
N VAL A 57 -13.73 12.15 -1.13
CA VAL A 57 -13.30 13.55 -1.02
C VAL A 57 -13.62 14.37 -2.28
N HIS A 58 -13.62 13.74 -3.46
CA HIS A 58 -14.13 14.35 -4.69
C HIS A 58 -15.63 14.66 -4.60
N SER A 59 -16.44 13.72 -4.11
CA SER A 59 -17.88 13.94 -3.94
C SER A 59 -18.19 15.09 -2.98
N ARG A 60 -17.40 15.23 -1.91
CA ARG A 60 -17.47 16.37 -0.99
C ARG A 60 -17.09 17.68 -1.66
N TRP A 61 -16.04 17.68 -2.48
CA TRP A 61 -15.63 18.84 -3.25
C TRP A 61 -16.77 19.35 -4.15
N VAL A 62 -17.44 18.44 -4.87
CA VAL A 62 -18.61 18.78 -5.70
C VAL A 62 -19.78 19.29 -4.84
N ALA A 63 -20.04 18.65 -3.69
CA ALA A 63 -21.13 19.06 -2.79
C ALA A 63 -20.94 20.46 -2.18
N MET A 64 -19.69 20.94 -2.07
CA MET A 64 -19.37 22.29 -1.58
C MET A 64 -19.59 23.41 -2.63
N GLY A 65 -20.02 23.08 -3.85
CA GLY A 65 -20.26 24.06 -4.92
C GLY A 65 -19.01 24.46 -5.71
N ALA A 66 -17.94 23.67 -5.61
CA ALA A 66 -16.73 23.86 -6.39
C ALA A 66 -16.98 23.60 -7.90
N PRO A 67 -16.32 24.33 -8.83
CA PRO A 67 -15.21 25.27 -8.61
C PRO A 67 -15.63 26.72 -8.28
N ALA A 68 -16.93 27.04 -8.22
CA ALA A 68 -17.41 28.43 -8.07
C ALA A 68 -17.14 29.04 -6.68
N THR A 69 -17.21 28.24 -5.62
CA THR A 69 -16.87 28.65 -4.23
C THR A 69 -15.42 28.35 -3.85
N CYS A 70 -14.64 27.83 -4.81
CA CYS A 70 -13.34 27.22 -4.60
C CYS A 70 -12.23 27.89 -5.43
N ALA A 71 -12.17 29.23 -5.40
CA ALA A 71 -11.12 30.00 -6.05
C ALA A 71 -10.60 31.17 -5.18
N PRO A 72 -9.27 31.39 -5.12
CA PRO A 72 -8.22 30.65 -5.83
C PRO A 72 -7.76 29.40 -5.05
N PRO A 73 -7.17 28.40 -5.73
CA PRO A 73 -6.56 27.23 -5.08
C PRO A 73 -5.42 27.63 -4.13
N PRO A 74 -5.18 26.86 -3.05
CA PRO A 74 -5.75 25.52 -2.77
C PRO A 74 -7.08 25.53 -2.01
N CYS A 75 -8.03 24.69 -2.45
CA CYS A 75 -9.25 24.40 -1.68
C CYS A 75 -9.06 23.15 -0.86
N THR A 76 -9.50 23.17 0.40
CA THR A 76 -9.34 22.03 1.29
C THR A 76 -10.67 21.32 1.52
N VAL A 77 -10.64 19.99 1.43
CA VAL A 77 -11.76 19.12 1.81
C VAL A 77 -11.31 18.31 3.00
N THR A 78 -12.08 18.36 4.08
CA THR A 78 -11.80 17.62 5.30
C THR A 78 -12.66 16.34 5.31
N PRO A 79 -12.06 15.14 5.31
CA PRO A 79 -12.75 13.89 5.62
C PRO A 79 -13.25 13.91 7.08
N ASP A 80 -14.30 13.15 7.42
CA ASP A 80 -14.81 13.14 8.81
C ASP A 80 -13.75 12.62 9.78
N GLY A 81 -13.35 13.47 10.73
CA GLY A 81 -12.28 13.18 11.69
C GLY A 81 -10.86 13.22 11.12
N GLY A 82 -10.69 13.63 9.86
CA GLY A 82 -9.41 13.68 9.16
C GLY A 82 -8.75 15.06 9.11
N THR A 83 -7.53 15.10 8.58
CA THR A 83 -6.82 16.35 8.25
C THR A 83 -7.32 16.92 6.92
N PRO A 84 -7.30 18.26 6.74
CA PRO A 84 -7.73 18.88 5.50
C PRO A 84 -6.86 18.41 4.32
N ILE A 85 -7.50 17.97 3.24
CA ILE A 85 -6.85 17.55 2.00
C ILE A 85 -6.96 18.66 0.97
N THR A 86 -5.82 19.11 0.47
CA THR A 86 -5.74 20.13 -0.57
C THR A 86 -6.10 19.57 -1.93
N MET A 87 -7.10 20.15 -2.59
CA MET A 87 -7.60 19.77 -3.89
C MET A 87 -7.11 20.71 -5.00
N ASN A 88 -6.92 20.15 -6.19
CA ASN A 88 -6.72 20.88 -7.43
C ASN A 88 -8.05 21.44 -7.98
N GLY A 89 -7.97 22.23 -9.05
CA GLY A 89 -9.15 22.81 -9.71
C GLY A 89 -10.12 21.79 -10.32
N SER A 90 -9.73 20.52 -10.41
CA SER A 90 -10.54 19.40 -10.91
C SER A 90 -11.19 18.56 -9.80
N GLY A 91 -11.01 18.93 -8.53
CA GLY A 91 -11.61 18.24 -7.40
C GLY A 91 -10.91 16.95 -6.98
N TYR A 92 -9.62 16.82 -7.27
CA TYR A 92 -8.77 15.72 -6.82
C TYR A 92 -7.61 16.24 -5.97
N PRO A 93 -6.95 15.41 -5.15
CA PRO A 93 -5.79 15.85 -4.40
C PRO A 93 -4.75 16.54 -5.29
N ALA A 94 -4.23 17.69 -4.84
CA ALA A 94 -3.31 18.52 -5.61
C ALA A 94 -1.89 17.93 -5.62
N ILE A 95 -1.75 16.81 -6.31
CA ILE A 95 -0.52 16.07 -6.52
C ILE A 95 0.14 16.58 -7.81
N GLY A 96 1.43 16.87 -7.76
CA GLY A 96 2.16 17.30 -8.93
C GLY A 96 3.56 17.79 -8.61
N ASN A 97 4.26 18.28 -9.62
CA ASN A 97 5.55 18.94 -9.42
C ASN A 97 5.34 20.22 -8.58
N PRO A 98 6.32 20.60 -7.73
CA PRO A 98 6.21 21.79 -6.90
C PRO A 98 5.83 23.03 -7.71
N GLY A 99 4.79 23.74 -7.27
CA GLY A 99 4.24 24.88 -7.97
C GLY A 99 3.04 25.46 -7.23
N ALA A 100 2.53 26.61 -7.70
CA ALA A 100 1.38 27.25 -7.08
C ALA A 100 0.16 26.32 -7.08
N GLY A 101 -0.47 26.14 -5.91
CA GLY A 101 -1.65 25.29 -5.74
C GLY A 101 -1.36 23.79 -5.65
N ILE A 102 -0.09 23.36 -5.63
CA ILE A 102 0.31 21.97 -5.40
C ILE A 102 0.73 21.78 -3.95
N ALA A 103 0.10 20.83 -3.26
CA ALA A 103 0.37 20.54 -1.85
C ALA A 103 1.12 19.21 -1.64
N TYR A 104 1.05 18.30 -2.62
CA TYR A 104 1.62 16.97 -2.53
C TYR A 104 2.66 16.79 -3.65
N TYR A 105 3.92 17.04 -3.31
CA TYR A 105 5.02 17.17 -4.28
C TYR A 105 6.31 16.45 -3.86
N ASP A 106 6.28 15.69 -2.77
CA ASP A 106 7.38 14.86 -2.30
C ASP A 106 6.85 13.63 -1.54
N ALA A 107 7.76 12.72 -1.15
CA ALA A 107 7.38 11.48 -0.45
C ALA A 107 6.69 11.74 0.91
N THR A 108 7.05 12.82 1.61
CA THR A 108 6.53 13.14 2.94
C THR A 108 5.13 13.71 2.88
N THR A 109 4.88 14.65 1.98
CA THR A 109 3.56 15.21 1.71
C THR A 109 2.62 14.16 1.13
N CYS A 110 3.10 13.29 0.24
CA CYS A 110 2.34 12.13 -0.24
C CYS A 110 1.99 11.15 0.89
N ALA A 111 2.91 10.89 1.84
CA ALA A 111 2.62 10.07 3.00
C ALA A 111 1.52 10.70 3.88
N ALA A 112 1.58 12.01 4.11
CA ALA A 112 0.53 12.73 4.83
C ALA A 112 -0.84 12.64 4.12
N LEU A 113 -0.85 12.75 2.79
CA LEU A 113 -2.07 12.53 1.98
C LEU A 113 -2.64 11.13 2.19
N VAL A 114 -1.81 10.09 2.08
CA VAL A 114 -2.24 8.70 2.25
C VAL A 114 -2.79 8.47 3.66
N GLY A 115 -2.16 9.02 4.69
CA GLY A 115 -2.68 8.97 6.06
C GLY A 115 -4.05 9.67 6.18
N SER A 116 -4.18 10.85 5.59
CA SER A 116 -5.44 11.62 5.56
C SER A 116 -6.58 10.87 4.86
N LEU A 117 -6.28 10.16 3.77
CA LEU A 117 -7.24 9.37 3.00
C LEU A 117 -7.67 8.09 3.74
N LEU A 118 -6.74 7.45 4.47
CA LEU A 118 -7.00 6.22 5.20
C LEU A 118 -7.55 6.46 6.62
N GLY A 119 -7.63 7.72 7.08
CA GLY A 119 -8.12 8.07 8.42
C GLY A 119 -7.19 7.61 9.54
N GLY A 120 -5.89 7.45 9.27
CA GLY A 120 -4.89 6.94 10.21
C GLY A 120 -3.59 7.73 10.18
N PRO A 121 -2.60 7.38 11.03
CA PRO A 121 -1.29 8.02 10.99
C PRO A 121 -0.66 7.84 9.59
N ALA A 122 0.06 8.87 9.14
CA ALA A 122 0.75 8.82 7.86
C ALA A 122 1.70 7.61 7.81
N PRO A 123 1.64 6.76 6.76
CA PRO A 123 2.62 5.71 6.56
C PRO A 123 4.03 6.32 6.43
N SER A 124 5.06 5.52 6.69
CA SER A 124 6.45 5.99 6.58
C SER A 124 6.78 6.42 5.15
N SER A 125 7.22 7.67 4.98
CA SER A 125 7.91 8.14 3.78
C SER A 125 9.38 7.69 3.83
N ALA A 126 9.63 6.41 3.54
CA ALA A 126 10.96 5.82 3.63
C ALA A 126 11.56 5.56 2.23
N ALA A 127 12.85 5.85 2.07
CA ALA A 127 13.59 5.53 0.85
C ALA A 127 13.52 4.02 0.53
N ASN A 128 13.62 3.20 1.57
CA ASN A 128 13.63 1.73 1.52
C ASN A 128 12.69 1.14 2.60
N CYS A 129 12.49 -0.17 2.59
CA CYS A 129 11.64 -0.88 3.54
C CYS A 129 12.26 -1.14 4.92
N THR A 130 13.37 -0.48 5.21
CA THR A 130 14.07 -0.55 6.49
C THR A 130 13.37 0.31 7.55
N GLY A 131 12.93 -0.30 8.65
CA GLY A 131 12.25 0.41 9.76
C GLY A 131 10.76 0.70 9.53
N VAL A 132 10.17 0.07 8.51
CA VAL A 132 8.77 0.25 8.13
C VAL A 132 7.87 -0.64 9.01
N THR A 133 7.02 -0.01 9.85
CA THR A 133 6.17 -0.70 10.84
C THR A 133 4.84 -1.21 10.24
N VAL A 134 4.44 -0.69 9.09
CA VAL A 134 3.24 -1.03 8.31
C VAL A 134 3.70 -1.42 6.91
N PRO A 135 3.20 -2.45 6.22
CA PRO A 135 3.79 -2.97 4.98
C PRO A 135 3.75 -2.03 3.76
N LEU A 136 3.55 -0.73 3.94
CA LEU A 136 3.42 0.29 2.91
C LEU A 136 4.49 1.38 3.11
N ARG A 137 5.23 1.70 2.05
CA ARG A 137 6.03 2.93 1.95
C ARG A 137 5.44 3.85 0.90
N VAL A 138 5.59 5.15 1.10
CA VAL A 138 5.14 6.15 0.13
C VAL A 138 6.34 6.89 -0.46
N GLY A 139 6.33 7.05 -1.78
CA GLY A 139 7.32 7.80 -2.56
C GLY A 139 6.64 8.80 -3.47
N PHE A 140 7.46 9.59 -4.16
CA PHE A 140 7.01 10.55 -5.17
C PHE A 140 7.97 10.54 -6.35
N ALA A 141 7.44 10.41 -7.56
CA ALA A 141 8.22 10.43 -8.79
C ALA A 141 7.37 10.97 -9.93
N ALA A 142 7.98 11.80 -10.80
CA ALA A 142 7.35 12.32 -12.00
C ALA A 142 5.96 12.99 -11.79
N GLY A 143 5.76 13.69 -10.66
CA GLY A 143 4.49 14.36 -10.38
C GLY A 143 3.40 13.45 -9.81
N VAL A 144 3.74 12.24 -9.37
CA VAL A 144 2.80 11.23 -8.91
C VAL A 144 3.20 10.70 -7.53
N CYS A 145 2.24 10.58 -6.63
CA CYS A 145 2.46 9.91 -5.35
C CYS A 145 2.38 8.38 -5.57
N GLN A 146 3.36 7.65 -5.07
CA GLN A 146 3.48 6.21 -5.30
C GLN A 146 3.47 5.45 -3.99
N VAL A 147 2.52 4.54 -3.81
CA VAL A 147 2.45 3.63 -2.66
C VAL A 147 3.05 2.29 -3.06
N HIS A 148 4.07 1.85 -2.34
CA HIS A 148 4.74 0.57 -2.56
C HIS A 148 4.52 -0.36 -1.37
N ALA A 149 4.31 -1.64 -1.65
CA ALA A 149 4.36 -2.67 -0.62
C ALA A 149 5.82 -3.00 -0.27
N CYS A 150 6.10 -3.27 1.01
CA CYS A 150 7.45 -3.49 1.51
C CYS A 150 7.88 -4.96 1.63
N SER A 151 6.99 -5.91 1.37
CA SER A 151 7.42 -7.27 1.06
C SER A 151 8.07 -7.25 -0.32
N THR A 152 9.34 -7.62 -0.36
CA THR A 152 10.21 -7.74 -1.55
C THR A 152 9.43 -7.99 -2.85
N ASP A 153 9.60 -7.08 -3.80
CA ASP A 153 9.35 -7.25 -5.24
C ASP A 153 7.91 -7.15 -5.76
N TYR A 154 7.33 -5.96 -5.59
CA TYR A 154 6.47 -5.44 -6.66
C TYR A 154 7.18 -4.35 -7.44
N ALA A 155 7.48 -4.65 -8.70
CA ALA A 155 8.11 -3.73 -9.64
C ALA A 155 7.23 -2.51 -9.96
N THR A 156 5.91 -2.59 -9.71
CA THR A 156 4.96 -1.51 -9.99
C THR A 156 4.38 -0.94 -8.69
N PRO A 157 4.53 0.35 -8.40
CA PRO A 157 3.79 1.00 -7.33
C PRO A 157 2.30 1.16 -7.66
N ILE A 158 1.48 1.34 -6.63
CA ILE A 158 0.13 1.91 -6.77
C ILE A 158 0.30 3.42 -6.93
N ALA A 159 -0.24 4.00 -8.00
CA ALA A 159 0.02 5.37 -8.38
C ALA A 159 -1.21 6.26 -8.12
N LEU A 160 -1.08 7.20 -7.18
CA LEU A 160 -2.10 8.22 -6.96
C LEU A 160 -1.80 9.40 -7.91
N SER A 161 -2.63 9.57 -8.93
CA SER A 161 -2.54 10.69 -9.86
C SER A 161 -3.68 11.69 -9.65
N PRO A 162 -3.51 12.96 -10.06
CA PRO A 162 -4.50 14.01 -9.89
C PRO A 162 -5.78 13.83 -10.74
N THR A 163 -5.86 12.81 -11.60
CA THR A 163 -7.00 12.60 -12.53
C THR A 163 -7.42 11.15 -12.68
N SER A 164 -6.63 10.20 -12.20
CA SER A 164 -6.95 8.77 -12.24
C SER A 164 -6.26 8.03 -11.09
N ALA A 165 -7.02 7.22 -10.38
CA ALA A 165 -6.50 6.37 -9.34
C ALA A 165 -6.32 4.97 -9.98
N GLN A 166 -5.08 4.66 -10.40
CA GLN A 166 -4.71 3.39 -11.03
C GLN A 166 -3.84 2.55 -10.09
#